data_AF-A0A1I4JSP0-F1
#
_entry.id   AF-A0A1I4JSP0-F1
#
_cell.length_a   1.000
_cell.length_b   1.000
_cell.length_c   1.000
_cell.angle_alpha   90.00
_cell.angle_beta   90.00
_cell.angle_gamma   90.00
#
_symmetry.space_group_name_H-M   'P 1'
#
loop_
_entity.id
_entity.type
_entity.pdbx_description
1 polymer ?
#
loop_
_entity_poly.entity_id
_entity_poly.type
_entity_poly.pdbx_seq_one_letter_code
_entity_poly.pdbx_strand_id
1 'polypeptide(L)'
;MEEEKNNHSANFDMEKEEAFLKERMERWNASKQEPPYDPFRKAPRKNKFIAGLLSFLIPGTGLLYLGLMQRGMTIMLLLIMNIFAIVFFSTSSSTSIPLIVLFSLFVPVIYFYNIFDALQQTDNVNGQWNGAYSNPMNDAGDELKQPFKKLTKGSPLGYVLVIGGIFLFLISSKPAWLNQIFDMLGSSIGAILLIVIGVFMFFKESTKK
;
A
#
# COMPACT_ATOMS: atom_id res chain seq x y z
N MET A 1 -9.31 77.18 6.76
CA MET A 1 -9.54 76.26 5.62
C MET A 1 -8.73 74.97 5.71
N GLU A 2 -7.63 74.90 6.49
CA GLU A 2 -6.84 73.67 6.69
C GLU A 2 -7.47 72.68 7.69
N GLU A 3 -8.12 73.16 8.76
CA GLU A 3 -8.79 72.30 9.75
C GLU A 3 -9.99 71.51 9.20
N GLU A 4 -10.79 72.11 8.31
CA GLU A 4 -11.91 71.41 7.66
C GLU A 4 -11.45 70.30 6.73
N LYS A 5 -10.34 70.50 6.02
CA LYS A 5 -9.75 69.47 5.14
C LYS A 5 -9.18 68.31 5.96
N ASN A 6 -8.52 68.59 7.09
CA ASN A 6 -7.99 67.55 7.99
C ASN A 6 -9.10 66.73 8.66
N ASN A 7 -10.20 67.36 9.07
CA ASN A 7 -11.35 66.64 9.63
C ASN A 7 -12.07 65.77 8.58
N HIS A 8 -12.10 66.22 7.32
CA HIS A 8 -12.73 65.43 6.25
C HIS A 8 -11.89 64.22 5.84
N SER A 9 -10.56 64.34 5.78
CA SER A 9 -9.67 63.20 5.54
C SER A 9 -9.69 62.18 6.68
N ALA A 10 -9.72 62.65 7.94
CA ALA A 10 -9.78 61.77 9.10
C ALA A 10 -11.07 60.93 9.14
N ASN A 11 -12.22 61.52 8.78
CA ASN A 11 -13.49 60.77 8.70
C ASN A 11 -13.49 59.73 7.58
N PHE A 12 -12.89 60.04 6.43
CA PHE A 12 -12.83 59.11 5.30
C PHE A 12 -11.92 57.91 5.56
N ASP A 13 -10.83 58.11 6.29
CA ASP A 13 -9.93 57.04 6.68
C ASP A 13 -10.57 56.13 7.75
N MET A 14 -11.32 56.69 8.70
CA MET A 14 -12.10 55.92 9.67
C MET A 14 -13.18 55.05 8.99
N GLU A 15 -13.92 55.59 8.02
CA GLU A 15 -14.96 54.84 7.31
C GLU A 15 -14.39 53.65 6.53
N LYS A 16 -13.20 53.81 5.92
CA LYS A 16 -12.49 52.72 5.26
C LYS A 16 -11.99 51.66 6.23
N GLU A 17 -11.49 52.08 7.40
CA GLU A 17 -11.03 51.16 8.43
C GLU A 17 -12.19 50.34 9.00
N GLU A 18 -13.34 50.97 9.26
CA GLU A 18 -14.55 50.28 9.69
C GLU A 18 -15.07 49.30 8.64
N ALA A 19 -15.10 49.71 7.36
CA ALA A 19 -15.50 48.84 6.26
C ALA A 19 -14.57 47.62 6.14
N PHE A 20 -13.26 47.84 6.26
CA PHE A 20 -12.25 46.77 6.25
C PHE A 20 -12.39 45.82 7.44
N LEU A 21 -12.60 46.37 8.65
CA LEU A 21 -12.80 45.57 9.87
C LEU A 21 -14.08 44.74 9.77
N LYS A 22 -15.17 45.32 9.26
CA LYS A 22 -16.43 44.63 9.05
C LYS A 22 -16.29 43.48 8.05
N GLU A 23 -15.62 43.72 6.92
CA GLU A 23 -15.32 42.68 5.93
C GLU A 23 -14.50 41.54 6.55
N ARG A 24 -13.47 41.86 7.34
CA ARG A 24 -12.67 40.84 8.03
C ARG A 24 -13.45 40.07 9.08
N MET A 25 -14.32 40.73 9.83
CA MET A 25 -15.18 40.09 10.83
C MET A 25 -16.20 39.17 10.16
N GLU A 26 -16.79 39.57 9.04
CA GLU A 26 -17.69 38.73 8.23
C GLU A 26 -16.94 37.52 7.67
N ARG A 27 -15.74 37.70 7.13
CA ARG A 27 -14.88 36.60 6.65
C ARG A 27 -14.47 35.64 7.78
N TRP A 28 -14.18 36.16 8.96
CA TRP A 28 -13.82 35.36 10.13
C TRP A 28 -15.02 34.55 10.64
N ASN A 29 -16.21 35.14 10.71
CA ASN A 29 -17.44 34.43 11.06
C ASN A 29 -17.85 33.41 9.98
N ALA A 30 -17.66 33.71 8.70
CA ALA A 30 -17.93 32.78 7.61
C ALA A 30 -17.01 31.56 7.66
N SER A 31 -15.74 31.74 8.05
CA SER A 31 -14.79 30.62 8.21
C SER A 31 -15.11 29.70 9.41
N LYS A 32 -15.91 30.16 10.38
CA LYS A 32 -16.35 29.35 11.53
C LYS A 32 -17.56 28.47 11.24
N GLN A 33 -18.24 28.67 10.12
CA GLN A 33 -19.30 27.76 9.66
C GLN A 33 -18.69 26.57 8.90
N GLU A 34 -17.73 25.90 9.52
CA GLU A 34 -17.50 24.50 9.17
C GLU A 34 -18.66 23.70 9.78
N PRO A 35 -19.32 22.82 8.99
CA PRO A 35 -20.35 21.97 9.55
C PRO A 35 -19.76 21.19 10.73
N PRO A 36 -20.50 21.02 11.85
CA PRO A 36 -20.03 20.23 12.98
C PRO A 36 -19.48 18.90 12.49
N TYR A 37 -18.27 18.54 12.92
CA TYR A 37 -17.69 17.24 12.60
C TYR A 37 -18.68 16.16 13.00
N ASP A 38 -19.29 15.49 12.02
CA ASP A 38 -20.25 14.44 12.24
C ASP A 38 -19.48 13.10 12.29
N PRO A 39 -19.28 12.52 13.49
CA PRO A 39 -18.58 11.24 13.63
C PRO A 39 -19.35 10.08 12.98
N PHE A 40 -20.62 10.29 12.58
CA PHE A 40 -21.45 9.30 11.90
C PHE A 40 -21.50 9.47 10.37
N ARG A 41 -20.77 10.44 9.82
CA ARG A 41 -20.71 10.65 8.37
C ARG A 41 -20.05 9.46 7.70
N LYS A 42 -20.84 8.70 6.92
CA LYS A 42 -20.30 7.55 6.19
C LYS A 42 -19.22 8.01 5.20
N ALA A 43 -18.04 7.40 5.28
CA ALA A 43 -16.98 7.59 4.31
C ALA A 43 -17.51 7.25 2.91
N PRO A 44 -17.13 8.04 1.90
CA PRO A 44 -17.57 7.79 0.55
C PRO A 44 -17.09 6.42 0.09
N ARG A 45 -18.01 5.62 -0.46
CA ARG A 45 -17.69 4.31 -1.03
C ARG A 45 -16.61 4.45 -2.10
N LYS A 46 -15.60 3.60 -2.04
CA LYS A 46 -14.51 3.56 -3.01
C LYS A 46 -14.93 2.73 -4.22
N ASN A 47 -14.54 3.18 -5.41
CA ASN A 47 -14.88 2.49 -6.65
C ASN A 47 -13.88 1.35 -6.94
N LYS A 48 -14.40 0.14 -7.10
CA LYS A 48 -13.64 -1.07 -7.42
C LYS A 48 -12.93 -1.00 -8.77
N PHE A 49 -13.56 -0.36 -9.75
CA PHE A 49 -12.94 -0.16 -11.07
C PHE A 49 -11.72 0.75 -10.99
N ILE A 50 -11.82 1.86 -10.24
CA ILE A 50 -10.70 2.81 -10.07
C ILE A 50 -9.56 2.14 -9.29
N ALA A 51 -9.87 1.41 -8.22
CA ALA A 51 -8.87 0.69 -7.45
C ALA A 51 -8.13 -0.36 -8.31
N GLY A 52 -8.86 -1.14 -9.11
CA GLY A 52 -8.28 -2.10 -10.04
C GLY A 52 -7.45 -1.43 -11.14
N LEU A 53 -7.94 -0.35 -11.72
CA LEU A 53 -7.25 0.39 -12.78
C LEU A 53 -5.96 1.02 -12.28
N LEU A 54 -5.97 1.64 -11.10
CA LEU A 54 -4.75 2.17 -10.47
C LEU A 54 -3.73 1.05 -10.22
N SER A 55 -4.16 -0.07 -9.64
CA SER A 55 -3.29 -1.23 -9.46
C SER A 55 -2.76 -1.79 -10.77
N PHE A 56 -3.52 -1.74 -11.86
CA PHE A 56 -3.06 -2.14 -13.20
C PHE A 56 -1.98 -1.17 -13.73
N LEU A 57 -2.19 0.14 -13.66
CA LEU A 57 -1.19 1.10 -14.15
C LEU A 57 0.11 1.07 -13.33
N ILE A 58 -0.03 1.14 -12.00
CA ILE A 58 1.11 1.21 -11.10
C ILE A 58 0.87 0.24 -9.92
N PRO A 59 1.66 -0.85 -9.84
CA PRO A 59 1.53 -1.83 -8.76
C PRO A 59 1.56 -1.18 -7.37
N GLY A 60 0.60 -1.55 -6.53
CA GLY A 60 0.46 -1.02 -5.17
C GLY A 60 -0.39 0.26 -5.06
N THR A 61 -0.60 1.03 -6.13
CA THR A 61 -1.35 2.31 -6.02
C THR A 61 -2.85 2.14 -5.81
N GLY A 62 -3.45 1.06 -6.31
CA GLY A 62 -4.86 0.74 -6.04
C GLY A 62 -5.14 0.54 -4.55
N LEU A 63 -4.18 -0.04 -3.82
CA LEU A 63 -4.26 -0.17 -2.36
C LEU A 63 -4.05 1.17 -1.64
N LEU A 64 -3.19 2.03 -2.16
CA LEU A 64 -3.02 3.40 -1.64
C LEU A 64 -4.31 4.21 -1.79
N TYR A 65 -5.02 4.06 -2.91
CA TYR A 65 -6.32 4.71 -3.14
C TYR A 65 -7.39 4.32 -2.12
N LEU A 66 -7.34 3.08 -1.64
CA LEU A 66 -8.23 2.57 -0.60
C LEU A 66 -7.82 3.02 0.82
N GLY A 67 -6.66 3.68 0.97
CA GLY A 67 -6.09 4.09 2.26
C GLY A 67 -5.20 3.03 2.93
N LEU A 68 -4.93 1.90 2.25
CA LEU A 68 -4.11 0.81 2.78
C LEU A 68 -2.64 0.99 2.44
N MET A 69 -2.04 1.99 3.07
CA MET A 69 -0.66 2.40 2.82
C MET A 69 0.35 1.27 3.00
N GLN A 70 0.28 0.53 4.12
CA GLN A 70 1.24 -0.53 4.41
C GLN A 70 1.22 -1.65 3.36
N ARG A 71 0.02 -2.08 2.93
CA ARG A 71 -0.11 -3.14 1.93
C ARG A 71 0.34 -2.66 0.55
N GLY A 72 -0.05 -1.45 0.14
CA GLY A 72 0.40 -0.87 -1.12
C GLY A 72 1.92 -0.73 -1.21
N MET A 73 2.55 -0.22 -0.14
CA MET A 73 4.01 -0.15 -0.05
C MET A 73 4.68 -1.52 -0.09
N THR A 74 4.06 -2.56 0.49
CA THR A 74 4.63 -3.92 0.49
C THR A 74 4.70 -4.47 -0.93
N ILE A 75 3.65 -4.26 -1.72
CA ILE A 75 3.62 -4.68 -3.13
C ILE A 75 4.66 -3.92 -3.97
N MET A 76 4.77 -2.61 -3.79
CA MET A 76 5.79 -1.81 -4.49
C MET A 76 7.20 -2.30 -4.15
N LEU A 77 7.47 -2.53 -2.86
CA LEU A 77 8.77 -2.98 -2.38
C LEU A 77 9.10 -4.40 -2.86
N LEU A 78 8.12 -5.31 -2.85
CA LEU A 78 8.28 -6.66 -3.39
C LEU A 78 8.63 -6.63 -4.87
N LEU A 79 7.96 -5.79 -5.66
CA LEU A 79 8.25 -5.66 -7.08
C LEU A 79 9.65 -5.08 -7.32
N ILE A 80 10.02 -4.02 -6.60
CA ILE A 80 11.36 -3.41 -6.69
C ILE A 80 12.44 -4.42 -6.28
N MET A 81 12.23 -5.15 -5.19
CA MET A 81 13.17 -6.17 -4.72
C MET A 81 13.29 -7.33 -5.73
N ASN A 82 12.20 -7.72 -6.37
CA ASN A 82 12.19 -8.74 -7.42
C ASN A 82 12.97 -8.28 -8.66
N ILE A 83 12.77 -7.04 -9.12
CA ILE A 83 13.54 -6.45 -10.23
C ILE A 83 15.01 -6.34 -9.86
N PHE A 84 15.32 -5.88 -8.64
CA PHE A 84 16.68 -5.82 -8.13
C PHE A 84 17.35 -7.20 -8.15
N ALA A 85 16.65 -8.25 -7.73
CA ALA A 85 17.14 -9.61 -7.80
C ALA A 85 17.49 -10.02 -9.24
N ILE A 86 16.59 -9.77 -10.20
CA ILE A 86 16.83 -10.07 -11.63
C ILE A 86 18.11 -9.37 -12.12
N VAL A 87 18.24 -8.07 -11.87
CA VAL A 87 19.40 -7.28 -12.31
C VAL A 87 20.69 -7.75 -11.63
N PHE A 88 20.62 -8.03 -10.33
CA PHE A 88 21.75 -8.52 -9.54
C PHE A 88 22.28 -9.86 -10.07
N PHE A 89 21.40 -10.83 -10.33
CA PHE A 89 21.78 -12.14 -10.88
C PHE A 89 22.21 -12.05 -12.36
N SER A 90 21.68 -11.08 -13.11
CA SER A 90 22.08 -10.83 -14.50
C SER A 90 23.49 -10.23 -14.60
N THR A 91 23.89 -9.38 -13.66
CA THR A 91 25.16 -8.61 -13.73
C THR A 91 26.31 -9.31 -13.02
N SER A 92 26.02 -10.23 -12.11
CA SER A 92 27.02 -11.00 -11.38
C SER A 92 27.83 -11.90 -12.33
N SER A 93 29.15 -12.00 -12.11
CA SER A 93 30.13 -12.75 -12.93
C SER A 93 29.87 -14.27 -13.07
N SER A 94 28.76 -14.76 -12.52
CA SER A 94 28.29 -16.13 -12.66
C SER A 94 26.78 -16.08 -12.91
N THR A 95 26.43 -15.72 -14.14
CA THR A 95 25.05 -15.57 -14.60
C THR A 95 24.29 -16.88 -14.37
N SER A 96 23.44 -16.88 -13.35
CA SER A 96 22.61 -18.03 -13.00
C SER A 96 21.28 -17.92 -13.76
N ILE A 97 21.29 -18.41 -15.01
CA ILE A 97 20.12 -18.38 -15.92
C ILE A 97 18.83 -18.88 -15.24
N PRO A 98 18.84 -19.99 -14.45
CA PRO A 98 17.62 -20.49 -13.81
C PRO A 98 17.01 -19.51 -12.80
N LEU A 99 17.84 -18.79 -12.03
CA LEU A 99 17.35 -17.82 -11.03
C LEU A 99 16.72 -16.60 -11.71
N ILE A 100 17.33 -16.12 -12.80
CA ILE A 100 16.78 -15.02 -13.59
C ILE A 100 15.39 -15.41 -14.11
N VAL A 101 15.25 -16.59 -14.70
CA VAL A 101 13.97 -17.11 -15.19
C VAL A 101 12.94 -17.21 -14.06
N LEU A 102 13.34 -17.74 -12.90
CA LEU A 102 12.48 -17.86 -11.73
C LEU A 102 11.98 -16.49 -11.24
N PHE A 103 12.86 -15.51 -11.07
CA PHE A 103 12.46 -14.16 -10.63
C PHE A 103 11.63 -13.44 -11.70
N SER A 104 11.92 -13.63 -12.98
CA SER A 104 11.08 -13.13 -14.08
C SER A 104 9.68 -13.73 -14.07
N LEU A 105 9.52 -15.00 -13.67
CA LEU A 105 8.21 -15.62 -13.51
C LEU A 105 7.42 -15.03 -12.33
N PHE A 106 8.09 -14.51 -11.30
CA PHE A 106 7.41 -13.84 -10.19
C PHE A 106 6.81 -12.49 -10.57
N VAL A 107 7.35 -11.77 -11.56
CA VAL A 107 6.81 -10.47 -12.01
C VAL A 107 5.32 -10.55 -12.37
N PRO A 108 4.87 -11.42 -13.31
CA PRO A 108 3.45 -11.54 -13.63
C PRO A 108 2.63 -12.04 -12.44
N VAL A 109 3.17 -12.94 -11.61
CA VAL A 109 2.48 -13.44 -10.40
C VAL A 109 2.19 -12.31 -9.42
N ILE A 110 3.19 -11.48 -9.10
CA ILE A 110 3.05 -10.31 -8.22
C ILE A 110 2.06 -9.31 -8.82
N TYR A 111 2.11 -9.11 -10.14
CA TYR A 111 1.25 -8.17 -10.83
C TYR A 111 -0.23 -8.58 -10.77
N PHE A 112 -0.56 -9.84 -11.07
CA PHE A 112 -1.92 -10.36 -10.93
C PHE A 112 -2.38 -10.31 -9.47
N TYR A 113 -1.53 -10.73 -8.53
CA TYR A 113 -1.84 -10.66 -7.11
C TYR A 113 -2.22 -9.23 -6.69
N ASN A 114 -1.45 -8.23 -7.11
CA ASN A 114 -1.72 -6.82 -6.82
C ASN A 114 -3.11 -6.37 -7.32
N ILE A 115 -3.53 -6.79 -8.51
CA ILE A 115 -4.85 -6.45 -9.06
C ILE A 115 -5.95 -7.14 -8.24
N PHE A 116 -5.82 -8.46 -8.01
CA PHE A 116 -6.81 -9.22 -7.25
C PHE A 116 -6.95 -8.72 -5.81
N ASP A 117 -5.84 -8.41 -5.14
CA ASP A 117 -5.83 -7.88 -3.78
C ASP A 117 -6.51 -6.51 -3.72
N ALA A 118 -6.23 -5.60 -4.66
CA ALA A 118 -6.92 -4.30 -4.71
C ALA A 118 -8.44 -4.44 -4.92
N LEU A 119 -8.88 -5.37 -5.77
CA LEU A 119 -10.29 -5.63 -6.02
C LEU A 119 -10.99 -6.20 -4.78
N GLN A 120 -10.40 -7.19 -4.11
CA GLN A 120 -10.96 -7.79 -2.89
C GLN A 120 -10.98 -6.80 -1.72
N GLN A 121 -9.93 -6.00 -1.58
CA GLN A 121 -9.86 -5.02 -0.50
C GLN A 121 -10.80 -3.85 -0.67
N THR A 122 -11.21 -3.55 -1.91
CA THR A 122 -12.28 -2.56 -2.11
C THR A 122 -13.58 -3.03 -1.45
N ASP A 123 -13.93 -4.31 -1.57
CA ASP A 123 -15.13 -4.87 -0.95
C ASP A 123 -14.99 -4.88 0.58
N ASN A 124 -13.79 -5.24 1.08
CA ASN A 124 -13.51 -5.22 2.52
C ASN A 124 -13.60 -3.82 3.12
N VAL A 125 -13.00 -2.79 2.49
CA VAL A 125 -13.04 -1.41 3.00
C VAL A 125 -14.46 -0.85 2.95
N ASN A 126 -15.19 -1.10 1.86
CA ASN A 126 -16.57 -0.67 1.72
C ASN A 126 -17.52 -1.41 2.68
N GLY A 127 -17.22 -2.66 3.05
CA GLY A 127 -17.99 -3.48 4.00
C GLY A 127 -17.66 -3.20 5.47
N GLN A 128 -16.37 -3.03 5.80
CA GLN A 128 -15.88 -2.72 7.15
C GLN A 128 -16.45 -1.38 7.65
N TRP A 129 -16.60 -0.41 6.74
CA TRP A 129 -17.18 0.90 7.06
C TRP A 129 -18.65 0.82 7.51
N ASN A 130 -19.41 -0.20 7.08
CA ASN A 130 -20.79 -0.38 7.53
C ASN A 130 -20.91 -0.94 8.96
N GLY A 131 -19.81 -1.40 9.59
CA GLY A 131 -19.83 -2.08 10.90
C GLY A 131 -19.00 -1.41 12.00
N ALA A 132 -18.33 -0.29 11.74
CA ALA A 132 -17.46 0.38 12.70
C ALA A 132 -18.25 1.33 13.63
N TYR A 133 -19.11 0.78 14.49
CA TYR A 133 -19.39 1.40 15.78
C TYR A 133 -18.19 1.14 16.71
N SER A 134 -17.05 1.78 16.44
CA SER A 134 -16.05 1.97 17.49
C SER A 134 -16.64 2.98 18.46
N ASN A 135 -17.08 2.50 19.63
CA ASN A 135 -17.57 3.33 20.73
C ASN A 135 -16.54 4.45 21.00
N PRO A 136 -16.84 5.73 20.71
CA PRO A 136 -15.88 6.83 20.89
C PRO A 136 -15.42 6.98 22.35
N MET A 137 -16.21 6.44 23.28
CA MET A 137 -15.95 6.44 24.72
C MET A 137 -14.71 5.60 25.11
N ASN A 138 -14.30 4.64 24.29
CA ASN A 138 -13.19 3.74 24.60
C ASN A 138 -11.82 4.28 24.14
N ASP A 139 -11.80 5.20 23.17
CA ASP A 139 -10.56 5.69 22.53
C ASP A 139 -9.99 6.98 23.16
N ALA A 140 -10.80 7.74 23.91
CA ALA A 140 -10.39 8.99 24.56
C ALA A 140 -9.29 8.79 25.63
N GLY A 141 -9.11 7.58 26.15
CA GLY A 141 -8.05 7.25 27.12
C GLY A 141 -6.71 6.83 26.49
N ASP A 142 -6.68 6.53 25.19
CA ASP A 142 -5.54 5.89 24.54
C ASP A 142 -4.76 6.83 23.60
N GLU A 143 -5.27 8.02 23.30
CA GLU A 143 -4.70 8.96 22.30
C GLU A 143 -3.22 9.31 22.53
N LEU A 144 -2.73 9.31 23.77
CA LEU A 144 -1.33 9.62 24.09
C LEU A 144 -0.37 8.43 23.90
N LYS A 145 -0.88 7.18 23.87
CA LYS A 145 -0.06 5.94 23.76
C LYS A 145 -0.05 5.34 22.36
N GLN A 146 -0.93 5.80 21.46
CA GLN A 146 -1.10 5.25 20.12
C GLN A 146 0.06 5.46 19.12
N PRO A 147 0.81 6.59 19.09
CA PRO A 147 1.86 6.78 18.07
C PRO A 147 3.02 5.78 18.25
N PHE A 148 3.42 5.49 19.49
CA PHE A 148 4.51 4.56 19.77
C PHE A 148 4.09 3.07 19.71
N LYS A 149 2.83 2.73 20.02
CA LYS A 149 2.33 1.34 19.96
C LYS A 149 2.10 0.85 18.52
N LYS A 150 1.76 1.74 17.58
CA LYS A 150 1.72 1.41 16.14
C LYS A 150 3.11 1.19 15.54
N LEU A 151 4.14 1.84 16.08
CA LEU A 151 5.52 1.71 15.61
C LEU A 151 6.18 0.40 16.09
N THR A 152 5.81 -0.09 17.28
CA THR A 152 6.34 -1.36 17.84
C THR A 152 5.60 -2.61 17.36
N LYS A 153 4.39 -2.47 16.80
CA LYS A 153 3.70 -3.57 16.13
C LYS A 153 4.38 -3.79 14.78
N GLY A 154 5.43 -4.62 14.78
CA GLY A 154 6.32 -4.84 13.64
C GLY A 154 5.56 -4.92 12.32
N SER A 155 5.79 -3.92 11.46
CA SER A 155 5.13 -3.88 10.16
C SER A 155 5.57 -5.11 9.36
N PRO A 156 4.65 -5.83 8.70
CA PRO A 156 5.02 -6.96 7.85
C PRO A 156 6.07 -6.57 6.78
N LEU A 157 6.13 -5.29 6.43
CA LEU A 157 7.17 -4.69 5.57
C LEU A 157 8.60 -4.98 6.04
N GLY A 158 8.88 -4.78 7.33
CA GLY A 158 10.23 -4.94 7.87
C GLY A 158 10.68 -6.40 7.78
N TYR A 159 9.79 -7.31 8.15
CA TYR A 159 10.05 -8.75 8.04
C TYR A 159 10.26 -9.20 6.59
N VAL A 160 9.42 -8.73 5.65
CA VAL A 160 9.59 -9.03 4.22
C VAL A 160 10.95 -8.58 3.70
N LEU A 161 11.43 -7.40 4.14
CA LEU A 161 12.72 -6.87 3.69
C LEU A 161 13.91 -7.63 4.29
N VAL A 162 13.86 -7.93 5.58
CA VAL A 162 14.91 -8.71 6.26
C VAL A 162 14.95 -10.13 5.73
N ILE A 163 13.81 -10.81 5.64
CA ILE A 163 13.72 -12.18 5.13
C ILE A 163 14.10 -12.21 3.65
N GLY A 164 13.57 -11.28 2.85
CA GLY A 164 13.89 -11.19 1.41
C GLY A 164 15.38 -10.92 1.17
N GLY A 165 15.98 -10.00 1.93
CA GLY A 165 17.40 -9.70 1.87
C GLY A 165 18.28 -10.87 2.31
N ILE A 166 17.95 -11.53 3.42
CA ILE A 166 18.67 -12.73 3.89
C ILE A 166 18.52 -13.86 2.88
N PHE A 167 17.32 -14.09 2.36
CA PHE A 167 17.06 -15.12 1.35
C PHE A 167 17.89 -14.86 0.08
N LEU A 168 17.90 -13.61 -0.39
CA LEU A 168 18.69 -13.21 -1.55
C LEU A 168 20.20 -13.31 -1.29
N PHE A 169 20.66 -12.97 -0.08
CA PHE A 169 22.05 -13.14 0.33
C PHE A 169 22.46 -14.62 0.39
N LEU A 170 21.62 -15.48 0.95
CA LEU A 170 21.85 -16.92 1.03
C LEU A 170 21.87 -17.56 -0.36
N ILE A 171 20.97 -17.18 -1.26
CA ILE A 171 20.95 -17.71 -2.62
C ILE A 171 22.11 -17.15 -3.47
N SER A 172 22.52 -15.91 -3.20
CA SER A 172 23.69 -15.26 -3.81
C SER A 172 25.02 -15.88 -3.38
N SER A 173 25.10 -16.42 -2.16
CA SER A 173 26.32 -17.05 -1.61
C SER A 173 26.74 -18.35 -2.34
N LYS A 174 26.10 -18.69 -3.46
CA LYS A 174 26.33 -19.90 -4.28
C LYS A 174 26.39 -21.19 -3.46
N PRO A 175 25.34 -21.54 -2.71
CA PRO A 175 25.33 -22.81 -2.00
C PRO A 175 25.46 -23.97 -2.99
N ALA A 176 26.46 -24.84 -2.80
CA ALA A 176 26.69 -26.00 -3.66
C ALA A 176 25.45 -26.92 -3.76
N TRP A 177 24.67 -27.01 -2.67
CA TRP A 177 23.43 -27.78 -2.64
C TRP A 177 22.36 -27.25 -3.60
N LEU A 178 22.33 -25.93 -3.87
CA LEU A 178 21.35 -25.31 -4.76
C LEU A 178 21.63 -25.68 -6.22
N ASN A 179 22.89 -25.66 -6.62
CA ASN A 179 23.30 -26.13 -7.96
C ASN A 179 22.98 -27.62 -8.11
N GLN A 180 23.26 -28.43 -7.09
CA GLN A 180 22.96 -29.85 -7.12
C GLN A 180 21.45 -30.14 -7.23
N ILE A 181 20.60 -29.32 -6.61
CA ILE A 181 19.15 -29.40 -6.77
C ILE A 181 18.72 -28.96 -8.17
N PHE A 182 19.28 -27.87 -8.72
CA PHE A 182 18.95 -27.43 -10.08
C PHE A 182 19.43 -28.42 -11.13
N ASP A 183 20.59 -29.02 -10.95
CA ASP A 183 21.11 -30.08 -11.82
C ASP A 183 20.27 -31.35 -11.69
N MET A 184 19.83 -31.69 -10.48
CA MET A 184 18.87 -32.78 -10.26
C MET A 184 17.54 -32.50 -10.97
N LEU A 185 16.93 -31.32 -10.75
CA LEU A 185 15.64 -30.92 -11.32
C LEU A 185 15.68 -30.72 -12.85
N GLY A 186 16.81 -30.24 -13.37
CA GLY A 186 17.04 -30.04 -14.80
C GLY A 186 17.45 -31.32 -15.53
N SER A 187 18.10 -32.25 -14.83
CA SER A 187 18.24 -33.64 -15.26
C SER A 187 16.90 -34.37 -15.17
N SER A 188 16.76 -35.48 -15.89
CA SER A 188 15.54 -36.29 -16.05
C SER A 188 14.80 -36.65 -14.73
N ILE A 189 15.41 -36.46 -13.56
CA ILE A 189 14.76 -36.61 -12.23
C ILE A 189 13.52 -35.72 -12.11
N GLY A 190 13.55 -34.48 -12.60
CA GLY A 190 12.41 -33.56 -12.48
C GLY A 190 11.19 -34.09 -13.22
N ALA A 191 11.40 -34.61 -14.43
CA ALA A 191 10.36 -35.25 -15.23
C ALA A 191 9.84 -36.54 -14.58
N ILE A 192 10.73 -37.40 -14.05
CA ILE A 192 10.33 -38.62 -13.34
C ILE A 192 9.45 -38.29 -12.13
N LEU A 193 9.83 -37.26 -11.36
CA LEU A 193 9.10 -36.84 -10.17
C LEU A 193 7.71 -36.30 -10.53
N LEU A 194 7.60 -35.50 -11.60
CA LEU A 194 6.32 -35.03 -12.15
C LEU A 194 5.42 -36.18 -12.61
N ILE A 195 5.98 -37.19 -13.29
CA ILE A 195 5.23 -38.38 -13.71
C ILE A 195 4.70 -39.13 -12.49
N VAL A 196 5.54 -39.37 -11.48
CA VAL A 196 5.14 -40.08 -10.25
C VAL A 196 4.04 -39.33 -9.50
N ILE A 197 4.16 -38.00 -9.34
CA ILE A 197 3.12 -37.17 -8.71
C ILE A 197 1.81 -37.22 -9.51
N GLY A 198 1.90 -37.11 -10.84
CA GLY A 198 0.74 -37.17 -11.73
C GLY A 198 -0.01 -38.49 -11.60
N VAL A 199 0.73 -39.60 -11.61
CA VAL A 199 0.18 -40.96 -11.42
C VAL A 199 -0.43 -41.10 -10.03
N PHE A 200 0.26 -40.66 -8.98
CA PHE A 200 -0.26 -40.71 -7.61
C PHE A 200 -1.56 -39.90 -7.45
N MET A 201 -1.62 -38.70 -8.04
CA MET A 201 -2.81 -37.85 -7.97
C MET A 201 -3.98 -38.49 -8.75
N PHE A 202 -3.71 -39.09 -9.91
CA PHE A 202 -4.70 -39.81 -10.70
C PHE A 202 -5.28 -41.01 -9.93
N PHE A 203 -4.42 -41.81 -9.29
CA PHE A 203 -4.89 -42.93 -8.46
C PHE A 203 -5.72 -42.45 -7.28
N LYS A 204 -5.27 -41.42 -6.56
CA LYS A 204 -5.99 -40.86 -5.41
C LYS A 204 -7.40 -40.36 -5.78
N GLU A 205 -7.57 -39.81 -6.98
CA GLU A 205 -8.87 -39.38 -7.48
C GLU A 205 -9.72 -40.57 -7.96
N SER A 206 -9.10 -41.59 -8.55
CA SER A 206 -9.80 -42.80 -9.00
C SER A 206 -10.38 -43.63 -7.84
N THR A 207 -9.75 -43.62 -6.67
CA THR A 207 -10.23 -44.35 -5.47
C THR A 207 -11.33 -43.59 -4.71
N LYS A 208 -11.66 -42.35 -5.10
CA LYS A 208 -12.74 -41.56 -4.49
C LYS A 208 -14.10 -41.70 -5.21
N LYS A 209 -14.18 -42.51 -6.26
CA LYS A 209 -15.45 -43.01 -6.82
C LYS A 209 -15.89 -44.27 -6.10
#